data_AF-A0A6P5GV05-F1
#
_entry.id   AF-A0A6P5GV05-F1
#
_cell.length_a   1.000
_cell.length_b   1.000
_cell.length_c   1.000
_cell.angle_alpha   90.00
_cell.angle_beta   90.00
_cell.angle_gamma   90.00
#
_symmetry.space_group_name_H-M   'P 1'
#
loop_
_entity.id
_entity.type
_entity.pdbx_description
1 polymer ?
#
loop_
_entity_poly.entity_id
_entity_poly.type
_entity_poly.pdbx_seq_one_letter_code
_entity_poly.pdbx_strand_id
1 'polypeptide(L)'
;MPLGCRWNTRLVFRDNVRTTDIEFYRDQLDQQLESQITWRPYDDTVLETLPPFCLAGSQVWRSRTTLVCFHIIELHHPDRVL
;
A
#
# COMPACT_ATOMS: atom_id res chain seq x y z
N MET A 1 -7.80 8.54 4.29
CA MET A 1 -6.39 8.41 3.84
C MET A 1 -6.16 7.01 3.28
N PRO A 2 -5.41 6.81 2.18
CA PRO A 2 -5.06 5.46 1.72
C PRO A 2 -4.32 4.73 2.84
N LEU A 3 -4.72 3.48 3.10
CA LEU A 3 -4.03 2.64 4.07
C LEU A 3 -2.77 2.12 3.40
N GLY A 4 -1.62 2.45 3.98
CA GLY A 4 -0.37 1.80 3.68
C GLY A 4 -0.32 0.44 4.36
N CYS A 5 0.14 -0.57 3.63
CA CYS A 5 0.55 -1.82 4.22
C CYS A 5 2.04 -1.75 4.55
N ARG A 6 2.39 -2.12 5.78
CA ARG A 6 3.77 -2.41 6.17
C ARG A 6 3.84 -3.86 6.63
N TRP A 7 4.84 -4.59 6.16
CA TRP A 7 5.19 -5.88 6.75
C TRP A 7 5.70 -5.67 8.18
N ASN A 8 5.03 -6.32 9.12
CA ASN A 8 5.48 -6.42 10.52
C ASN A 8 6.62 -7.44 10.65
N THR A 9 6.66 -8.45 9.76
CA THR A 9 7.73 -9.44 9.75
C THR A 9 8.97 -8.96 8.99
N ARG A 10 10.15 -9.40 9.45
CA ARG A 10 11.41 -9.23 8.71
C ARG A 10 11.36 -10.12 7.46
N LEU A 11 11.72 -9.57 6.31
CA LEU A 11 11.97 -10.38 5.10
C LEU A 11 13.17 -11.29 5.38
N VAL A 12 12.90 -12.58 5.65
CA VAL A 12 13.91 -13.58 6.02
C VAL A 12 14.77 -14.00 4.82
N PHE A 13 14.30 -13.80 3.59
CA PHE A 13 14.89 -14.41 2.38
C PHE A 13 15.63 -13.45 1.45
N ARG A 14 15.86 -12.20 1.88
CA ARG A 14 16.38 -11.13 1.00
C ARG A 14 17.77 -11.41 0.43
N ASP A 15 18.54 -12.28 1.07
CA ASP A 15 19.93 -12.54 0.70
C ASP A 15 20.09 -13.48 -0.52
N ASN A 16 19.05 -14.26 -0.86
CA ASN A 16 19.12 -15.29 -1.92
C ASN A 16 18.14 -15.06 -3.10
N VAL A 17 17.32 -14.02 -3.06
CA VAL A 17 16.30 -13.73 -4.07
C VAL A 17 16.70 -12.51 -4.87
N ARG A 18 16.78 -12.64 -6.20
CA ARG A 18 17.06 -11.49 -7.06
C ARG A 18 15.84 -10.59 -7.09
N THR A 19 16.05 -9.29 -7.21
CA THR A 19 14.96 -8.31 -7.35
C THR A 19 14.08 -8.58 -8.58
N THR A 20 14.59 -9.32 -9.56
CA THR A 20 13.90 -9.74 -10.78
C THR A 20 13.02 -10.98 -10.62
N ASP A 21 13.07 -11.66 -9.48
CA ASP A 21 12.33 -12.92 -9.26
C ASP A 21 10.87 -12.61 -8.87
N ILE A 22 10.13 -12.05 -9.82
CA ILE A 22 8.75 -11.56 -9.65
C ILE A 22 7.83 -12.67 -9.15
N GLU A 23 8.01 -13.90 -9.62
CA GLU A 23 7.20 -15.06 -9.21
C GLU A 23 7.32 -15.34 -7.71
N PHE A 24 8.54 -15.23 -7.15
CA PHE A 24 8.75 -15.36 -5.72
C PHE A 24 7.98 -14.30 -4.93
N TYR A 25 8.09 -13.02 -5.33
CA TYR A 25 7.38 -11.95 -4.62
C TYR A 25 5.87 -12.07 -4.72
N ARG A 26 5.34 -12.54 -5.86
CA ARG A 26 3.90 -12.79 -6.04
C ARG A 26 3.42 -13.90 -5.11
N ASP A 27 4.12 -15.04 -5.09
CA ASP A 27 3.80 -16.16 -4.22
C ASP A 27 3.79 -15.76 -2.73
N GLN A 28 4.74 -14.91 -2.31
CA GLN A 28 4.77 -14.39 -0.95
C GLN A 28 3.59 -13.45 -0.63
N LEU A 29 3.17 -12.62 -1.59
CA LEU A 29 1.99 -11.77 -1.43
C LEU A 29 0.70 -12.59 -1.38
N ASP A 30 0.60 -13.66 -2.19
CA ASP A 30 -0.56 -14.55 -2.24
C ASP A 30 -0.73 -15.36 -0.96
N GLN A 31 0.38 -15.75 -0.32
CA GLN A 31 0.38 -16.50 0.95
C GLN A 31 0.31 -15.60 2.20
N GLN A 32 0.16 -14.28 2.02
CA GLN A 32 0.22 -13.32 3.11
C GLN A 32 -1.02 -13.37 4.00
N LEU A 33 -0.80 -13.51 5.30
CA LEU A 33 -1.87 -13.50 6.29
C LEU A 33 -2.18 -12.08 6.76
N GLU A 34 -3.43 -11.82 7.13
CA GLU A 34 -3.87 -10.53 7.66
C GLU A 34 -3.06 -10.10 8.89
N SER A 35 -2.73 -11.05 9.78
CA SER A 35 -1.91 -10.80 10.98
C SER A 35 -0.48 -10.34 10.69
N GLN A 36 0.00 -10.54 9.46
CA GLN A 36 1.33 -10.14 9.02
C GLN A 36 1.35 -8.72 8.41
N ILE A 37 0.18 -8.11 8.25
CA ILE A 37 0.00 -6.76 7.70
C ILE A 37 -0.42 -5.82 8.82
N THR A 38 0.34 -4.74 9.00
CA THR A 38 -0.16 -3.58 9.72
C THR A 38 -0.75 -2.61 8.72
N TRP A 39 -2.08 -2.50 8.72
CA TRP A 39 -2.79 -1.45 8.01
C TRP A 39 -2.71 -0.17 8.82
N ARG A 40 -2.04 0.84 8.28
CA ARG A 40 -2.03 2.17 8.88
C ARG A 40 -2.20 3.24 7.81
N PRO A 41 -2.87 4.36 8.10
CA PRO A 41 -2.89 5.49 7.19
C PRO A 41 -1.48 6.00 6.88
N TYR A 42 -1.26 6.50 5.66
CA TYR A 42 -0.12 7.35 5.33
C TYR A 42 -0.32 8.76 5.91
N ASP A 43 -0.24 8.85 7.23
CA ASP A 43 -0.17 10.12 7.95
C ASP A 43 1.20 10.80 7.74
N ASP A 44 1.32 12.08 8.10
CA ASP A 44 2.55 12.86 7.91
C ASP A 44 3.77 12.20 8.59
N THR A 45 3.56 11.54 9.75
CA THR A 45 4.65 10.85 10.46
C THR A 45 5.17 9.64 9.68
N VAL A 46 4.32 8.91 8.96
CA VAL A 46 4.77 7.84 8.05
C VAL A 46 5.54 8.43 6.89
N LEU A 47 4.99 9.47 6.26
CA LEU A 47 5.56 10.04 5.06
C LEU A 47 6.97 10.59 5.32
N GLU A 48 7.21 11.18 6.49
CA GLU A 48 8.54 11.63 6.94
C GLU A 48 9.57 10.49 7.08
N THR A 49 9.14 9.26 7.34
CA THR A 49 10.05 8.10 7.44
C THR A 49 10.43 7.50 6.08
N LEU A 50 9.74 7.87 5.00
CA LEU A 50 9.96 7.29 3.68
C LEU A 50 11.13 7.96 2.94
N PRO A 51 11.93 7.20 2.17
CA PRO A 51 12.91 7.79 1.27
C PRO A 51 12.26 8.77 0.26
N PRO A 52 12.93 9.86 -0.16
CA PRO A 52 12.34 10.85 -1.05
C PRO A 52 11.82 10.29 -2.39
N PHE A 53 12.47 9.25 -2.93
CA PHE A 53 12.01 8.61 -4.17
C PHE A 53 10.64 7.92 -4.01
N CYS A 54 10.31 7.46 -2.79
CA CYS A 54 8.98 6.91 -2.50
C CYS A 54 7.90 7.98 -2.49
N LEU A 55 8.26 9.27 -2.36
CA LEU A 55 7.34 10.41 -2.38
C LEU A 55 7.15 11.00 -3.79
N ALA A 56 7.86 10.48 -4.79
CA ALA A 56 7.74 10.95 -6.16
C ALA A 56 6.30 10.74 -6.67
N GLY A 57 5.68 11.81 -7.18
CA GLY A 57 4.32 11.76 -7.71
C GLY A 57 3.22 11.83 -6.64
N SER A 58 3.52 12.27 -5.40
CA SER A 58 2.54 12.36 -4.32
C SER A 58 1.28 13.18 -4.65
N GLN A 59 1.40 14.13 -5.57
CA GLN A 59 0.30 14.93 -6.09
C GLN A 59 -0.77 14.12 -6.84
N VAL A 60 -0.47 12.89 -7.30
CA VAL A 60 -1.44 12.02 -8.00
C VAL A 60 -1.82 10.75 -7.21
N TRP A 61 -1.36 10.60 -5.97
CA TRP A 61 -1.68 9.40 -5.17
C TRP A 61 -3.13 9.29 -4.75
N ARG A 62 -3.84 10.43 -4.69
CA ARG A 62 -5.24 10.50 -4.29
C ARG A 62 -6.08 10.89 -5.50
N SER A 63 -7.15 10.14 -5.73
CA SER A 63 -8.12 10.47 -6.78
C SER A 63 -9.47 10.78 -6.15
N ARG A 64 -10.16 11.78 -6.69
CA ARG A 64 -11.58 12.00 -6.46
C ARG A 64 -12.31 11.37 -7.64
N THR A 65 -12.85 10.18 -7.43
CA THR A 65 -13.44 9.38 -8.51
C THR A 65 -14.76 8.79 -8.08
N THR A 66 -15.52 8.30 -9.04
CA THR A 66 -16.77 7.58 -8.79
C THR A 66 -16.46 6.08 -8.74
N LEU A 67 -16.81 5.44 -7.62
CA LEU A 67 -16.80 3.98 -7.50
C LEU A 67 -18.18 3.46 -7.92
N VAL A 68 -18.18 2.48 -8.82
CA VAL A 68 -19.39 1.87 -9.32
C VAL A 68 -19.42 0.42 -8.87
N CYS A 69 -20.41 0.06 -8.06
CA CYS A 69 -20.68 -1.30 -7.62
C CYS A 69 -22.13 -1.67 -8.00
N PHE A 70 -22.30 -2.34 -9.14
CA PHE A 70 -23.61 -2.62 -9.74
C PHE A 70 -24.45 -1.33 -9.92
N HIS A 71 -25.58 -1.23 -9.21
CA HIS A 71 -26.47 -0.08 -9.24
C HIS A 71 -26.14 0.97 -8.16
N ILE A 72 -25.03 0.79 -7.42
CA ILE A 72 -24.58 1.73 -6.40
C ILE A 72 -23.45 2.57 -7.01
N ILE A 73 -23.66 3.89 -6.98
CA ILE A 73 -22.69 4.88 -7.40
C ILE A 73 -22.27 5.65 -6.14
N GLU A 74 -21.00 5.54 -5.77
CA GLU A 74 -20.45 6.21 -4.60
C GLU A 74 -19.31 7.14 -5.03
N LEU A 75 -19.37 8.40 -4.60
CA LEU A 75 -18.31 9.35 -4.87
C LEU A 75 -17.19 9.17 -3.85
N HIS A 76 -16.07 8.61 -4.28
CA HIS A 76 -14.88 8.47 -3.45
C HIS A 76 -14.19 9.81 -3.29
N HIS A 77 -14.22 10.32 -2.05
CA HIS A 77 -13.43 11.47 -1.64
C HIS A 77 -12.32 11.02 -0.68
N PRO A 78 -11.04 11.21 -1.05
CA PRO A 78 -9.91 10.79 -0.21
C PRO A 78 -9.86 11.56 1.12
N ASP A 79 -10.52 12.73 1.18
CA ASP A 79 -10.58 13.65 2.32
C ASP A 79 -11.68 13.29 3.35
N ARG A 80 -12.60 12.35 3.03
CA ARG A 80 -13.72 11.98 3.91
C ARG A 80 -13.40 10.85 4.91
N VAL A 81 -12.22 10.26 4.81
CA VAL A 81 -11.72 9.28 5.77
C VAL A 81 -10.59 9.96 6.56
N LEU A 82 -11.00 10.76 7.54
CA LEU A 82 -10.17 11.28 8.63
C LEU A 82 -10.47 10.46 9.88
#